data_AF-A0A7X7SPT6-F1
#
_entry.id   AF-A0A7X7SPT6-F1
#
_cell.length_a   1.000
_cell.length_b   1.000
_cell.length_c   1.000
_cell.angle_alpha   90.00
_cell.angle_beta   90.00
_cell.angle_gamma   90.00
#
_symmetry.space_group_name_H-M   'P 1'
#
loop_
_entity.id
_entity.type
_entity.pdbx_description
1 polymer ?
#
loop_
_entity_poly.entity_id
_entity_poly.type
_entity_poly.pdbx_seq_one_letter_code
_entity_poly.pdbx_strand_id
1 'polypeptide(L)'
;DFSAMERSTGRQYRFVPPGPEMTEAEWMHSLDVVAQLATGCSYLVASGSLCPGVPSDYYARVARIAKKAGVPLMLDTSGEPLTLALQEGAFLVKPNRRELEALVGRPLDSSEAQIDAAADLVHSKAVHVVALTLGRDGAACVWREGRGQIKAPEVPVQTTIGAGDSFMAGMTWALASGRPMQEAFRWAVAAGTAAVMSEGTGLARRENVETLYEQLST
;
A
#
# COMPACT_ATOMS: atom_id res chain seq x y z
N ASP A 1 -2.39 -17.64 8.64
CA ASP A 1 -0.99 -17.48 8.22
C ASP A 1 -0.04 -18.06 9.25
N PHE A 2 1.03 -18.72 8.82
CA PHE A 2 2.17 -19.00 9.69
C PHE A 2 3.49 -18.81 8.94
N SER A 3 4.54 -18.46 9.67
CA SER A 3 5.90 -18.33 9.15
C SER A 3 6.83 -19.34 9.80
N ALA A 4 7.70 -19.97 9.01
CA ALA A 4 8.75 -20.84 9.50
C ALA A 4 10.12 -20.18 9.26
N MET A 5 11.00 -20.21 10.26
CA MET A 5 12.39 -19.77 10.12
C MET A 5 13.31 -21.00 10.08
N GLU A 6 13.99 -21.19 8.96
CA GLU A 6 14.99 -22.22 8.78
C GLU A 6 16.28 -21.81 9.51
N ARG A 7 16.54 -22.39 10.69
CA ARG A 7 17.67 -22.02 11.56
C ARG A 7 19.05 -22.20 10.93
N SER A 8 19.20 -23.15 9.99
CA SER A 8 20.48 -23.44 9.33
C SER A 8 20.88 -22.36 8.33
N THR A 9 19.91 -21.71 7.67
CA THR A 9 20.16 -20.71 6.62
C THR A 9 19.77 -19.29 7.04
N GLY A 10 19.00 -19.16 8.12
CA GLY A 10 18.36 -17.90 8.52
C GLY A 10 17.21 -17.47 7.61
N ARG A 11 16.76 -18.31 6.66
CA ARG A 11 15.68 -17.97 5.73
C ARG A 11 14.31 -18.07 6.41
N GLN A 12 13.43 -17.13 6.09
CA GLN A 12 12.04 -17.13 6.51
C GLN A 12 11.14 -17.57 5.35
N TYR A 13 10.24 -18.51 5.60
CA TYR A 13 9.24 -19.00 4.66
C TYR A 13 7.85 -18.64 5.18
N ARG A 14 6.98 -18.13 4.29
CA ARG A 14 5.61 -17.73 4.64
C ARG A 14 4.62 -18.65 3.92
N PHE A 15 3.69 -19.20 4.69
CA PHE A 15 2.59 -20.01 4.17
C PHE A 15 1.30 -19.22 4.35
N VAL A 16 0.76 -18.71 3.24
CA VAL A 16 -0.45 -17.88 3.19
C VAL A 16 -1.53 -18.69 2.45
N PRO A 17 -2.39 -19.43 3.17
CA PRO A 17 -3.55 -20.02 2.53
C PRO A 17 -4.49 -18.90 2.04
N PRO A 18 -5.37 -19.18 1.06
CA PRO A 18 -6.43 -18.24 0.71
C PRO A 18 -7.30 -17.93 1.95
N GLY A 19 -7.97 -16.77 1.90
CA GLY A 19 -8.99 -16.43 2.88
C GLY A 19 -10.17 -17.42 2.86
N PRO A 20 -11.08 -17.34 3.85
CA PRO A 20 -12.29 -18.15 3.86
C PRO A 20 -13.14 -17.85 2.63
N GLU A 21 -13.94 -18.83 2.19
CA GLU A 21 -14.95 -18.57 1.17
C GLU A 21 -15.99 -17.58 1.70
N MET A 22 -16.35 -16.59 0.89
CA MET A 22 -17.39 -15.61 1.21
C MET A 22 -18.55 -15.76 0.24
N THR A 23 -19.76 -15.84 0.80
CA THR A 23 -21.00 -15.84 0.04
C THR A 23 -21.31 -14.45 -0.52
N GLU A 24 -22.18 -14.40 -1.55
CA GLU A 24 -22.67 -13.15 -2.12
C GLU A 24 -23.28 -12.22 -1.06
N ALA A 25 -24.08 -12.77 -0.16
CA ALA A 25 -24.70 -12.01 0.92
C ALA A 25 -23.65 -11.36 1.86
N GLU A 26 -22.56 -12.07 2.19
CA GLU A 26 -21.53 -11.57 3.10
C GLU A 26 -20.72 -10.43 2.50
N TRP A 27 -20.24 -10.58 1.27
CA TRP A 27 -19.45 -9.51 0.64
C TRP A 27 -20.31 -8.33 0.18
N MET A 28 -21.59 -8.55 -0.16
CA MET A 28 -22.51 -7.44 -0.39
C MET A 28 -22.77 -6.66 0.89
N HIS A 29 -22.99 -7.38 2.01
CA HIS A 29 -23.18 -6.74 3.31
C HIS A 29 -21.96 -5.92 3.73
N SER A 30 -20.74 -6.38 3.44
CA SER A 30 -19.53 -5.59 3.74
C SER A 30 -19.48 -4.29 2.93
N LEU A 31 -19.96 -4.26 1.68
CA LEU A 31 -20.08 -3.02 0.89
C LEU A 31 -21.09 -2.06 1.49
N ASP A 32 -22.22 -2.56 2.00
CA ASP A 32 -23.22 -1.73 2.68
C ASP A 32 -22.64 -1.08 3.94
N VAL A 33 -21.89 -1.85 4.74
CA VAL A 33 -21.19 -1.34 5.93
C VAL A 33 -20.15 -0.28 5.54
N VAL A 34 -19.36 -0.51 4.50
CA VAL A 34 -18.40 0.48 3.98
C VAL A 34 -19.13 1.76 3.54
N ALA A 35 -20.26 1.65 2.85
CA ALA A 35 -21.03 2.81 2.41
C ALA A 35 -21.59 3.64 3.57
N GLN A 36 -22.02 2.98 4.65
CA GLN A 36 -22.50 3.66 5.85
C GLN A 36 -21.35 4.37 6.59
N LEU A 37 -20.20 3.71 6.74
CA LEU A 37 -19.07 4.22 7.52
C LEU A 37 -18.18 5.20 6.75
N ALA A 38 -18.21 5.18 5.42
CA ALA A 38 -17.39 6.10 4.62
C ALA A 38 -17.72 7.57 4.92
N THR A 39 -18.97 7.88 5.28
CA THR A 39 -19.38 9.25 5.59
C THR A 39 -18.71 9.72 6.88
N GLY A 40 -17.80 10.69 6.78
CA GLY A 40 -17.11 11.30 7.92
C GLY A 40 -15.66 10.83 8.15
N CYS A 41 -15.15 9.92 7.32
CA CYS A 41 -13.73 9.56 7.33
C CYS A 41 -12.90 10.51 6.45
N SER A 42 -11.68 10.86 6.88
CA SER A 42 -10.74 11.63 6.06
C SER A 42 -10.17 10.82 4.90
N TYR A 43 -10.04 9.50 5.08
CA TYR A 43 -9.53 8.55 4.10
C TYR A 43 -10.21 7.20 4.30
N LEU A 44 -10.44 6.48 3.20
CA LEU A 44 -10.85 5.08 3.21
C LEU A 44 -9.65 4.24 2.77
N VAL A 45 -9.21 3.29 3.59
CA VAL A 45 -8.12 2.36 3.26
C VAL A 45 -8.70 0.99 2.96
N ALA A 46 -8.45 0.47 1.77
CA ALA A 46 -8.84 -0.87 1.35
C ALA A 46 -7.57 -1.66 1.00
N SER A 47 -7.27 -2.73 1.73
CA SER A 47 -6.04 -3.49 1.57
C SER A 47 -6.30 -4.99 1.62
N GLY A 48 -5.60 -5.74 0.77
CA GLY A 48 -5.56 -7.20 0.80
C GLY A 48 -6.06 -7.87 -0.48
N SER A 49 -5.83 -9.19 -0.55
CA SER A 49 -6.36 -10.06 -1.58
C SER A 49 -7.85 -10.34 -1.37
N LEU A 50 -8.57 -10.61 -2.45
CA LEU A 50 -9.96 -11.04 -2.37
C LEU A 50 -10.07 -12.48 -1.85
N CYS A 51 -11.07 -12.72 -1.00
CA CYS A 51 -11.44 -14.06 -0.58
C CYS A 51 -12.10 -14.83 -1.75
N PRO A 52 -12.00 -16.17 -1.78
CA PRO A 52 -12.80 -16.98 -2.71
C PRO A 52 -14.29 -16.63 -2.63
N GLY A 53 -14.97 -16.57 -3.78
CA GLY A 53 -16.39 -16.17 -3.88
C GLY A 53 -16.63 -14.67 -4.03
N VAL A 54 -15.63 -13.82 -3.73
CA VAL A 54 -15.73 -12.36 -3.94
C VAL A 54 -15.37 -12.02 -5.38
N PRO A 55 -16.21 -11.24 -6.11
CA PRO A 55 -15.94 -10.89 -7.50
C PRO A 55 -14.74 -9.96 -7.64
N SER A 56 -13.99 -10.05 -8.75
CA SER A 56 -12.79 -9.24 -8.99
C SER A 56 -13.07 -7.73 -9.02
N ASP A 57 -14.31 -7.32 -9.32
CA ASP A 57 -14.74 -5.92 -9.31
C ASP A 57 -15.07 -5.37 -7.92
N TYR A 58 -14.87 -6.13 -6.83
CA TYR A 58 -15.19 -5.70 -5.46
C TYR A 58 -14.54 -4.36 -5.10
N TYR A 59 -13.24 -4.19 -5.33
CA TYR A 59 -12.56 -2.92 -5.04
C TYR A 59 -12.99 -1.78 -5.97
N ALA A 60 -13.47 -2.07 -7.19
CA ALA A 60 -14.10 -1.07 -8.04
C ALA A 60 -15.45 -0.61 -7.45
N ARG A 61 -16.21 -1.49 -6.79
CA ARG A 61 -17.40 -1.11 -6.02
C ARG A 61 -17.04 -0.25 -4.81
N VAL A 62 -15.97 -0.59 -4.09
CA VAL A 62 -15.44 0.24 -2.98
C VAL A 62 -15.02 1.63 -3.48
N ALA A 63 -14.34 1.72 -4.62
CA ALA A 63 -13.96 2.98 -5.25
C ALA A 63 -15.17 3.86 -5.59
N ARG A 64 -16.23 3.27 -6.16
CA ARG A 64 -17.50 3.97 -6.43
C ARG A 64 -18.17 4.50 -5.15
N ILE A 65 -18.15 3.72 -4.07
CA ILE A 65 -18.65 4.14 -2.76
C ILE A 65 -17.84 5.34 -2.24
N ALA A 66 -16.51 5.24 -2.22
CA ALA A 66 -15.62 6.30 -1.75
C ALA A 66 -15.83 7.61 -2.55
N LYS A 67 -15.93 7.50 -3.88
CA LYS A 67 -16.20 8.62 -4.78
C LYS A 67 -17.56 9.27 -4.51
N LYS A 68 -18.61 8.48 -4.29
CA LYS A 68 -19.94 8.98 -3.93
C LYS A 68 -19.94 9.70 -2.57
N ALA A 69 -19.15 9.21 -1.61
CA ALA A 69 -18.99 9.82 -0.29
C ALA A 69 -18.04 11.03 -0.28
N GLY A 70 -17.32 11.30 -1.38
CA GLY A 70 -16.31 12.36 -1.44
C GLY A 70 -15.06 12.06 -0.60
N VAL A 71 -14.79 10.78 -0.30
CA VAL A 71 -13.65 10.35 0.53
C VAL A 71 -12.53 9.81 -0.35
N PRO A 72 -11.26 10.22 -0.15
CA PRO A 72 -10.14 9.68 -0.91
C PRO A 72 -9.87 8.21 -0.55
N LEU A 73 -9.84 7.34 -1.57
CA LEU A 73 -9.53 5.91 -1.44
C LEU A 73 -8.02 5.64 -1.54
N MET A 74 -7.46 5.00 -0.52
CA MET A 74 -6.12 4.40 -0.54
C MET A 74 -6.26 2.89 -0.73
N LEU A 75 -5.63 2.34 -1.78
CA LEU A 75 -5.83 0.96 -2.21
C LEU A 75 -4.49 0.20 -2.26
N ASP A 76 -4.42 -0.93 -1.57
CA ASP A 76 -3.29 -1.87 -1.63
C ASP A 76 -3.82 -3.27 -1.99
N THR A 77 -3.87 -3.56 -3.28
CA THR A 77 -4.29 -4.85 -3.83
C THR A 77 -3.51 -5.13 -5.10
N SER A 78 -3.71 -6.30 -5.71
CA SER A 78 -2.93 -6.76 -6.84
C SER A 78 -3.80 -7.39 -7.92
N GLY A 79 -3.24 -7.54 -9.13
CA GLY A 79 -3.89 -8.23 -10.24
C GLY A 79 -5.13 -7.52 -10.77
N GLU A 80 -6.08 -8.30 -11.27
CA GLU A 80 -7.33 -7.80 -11.86
C GLU A 80 -8.12 -6.86 -10.94
N PRO A 81 -8.27 -7.13 -9.62
CA PRO A 81 -8.95 -6.20 -8.71
C PRO A 81 -8.35 -4.78 -8.68
N LEU A 82 -7.03 -4.66 -8.76
CA LEU A 82 -6.36 -3.36 -8.83
C LEU A 82 -6.69 -2.64 -10.13
N THR A 83 -6.60 -3.35 -11.25
CA THR A 83 -6.90 -2.81 -12.59
C THR A 83 -8.34 -2.31 -12.68
N LEU A 84 -9.32 -3.09 -12.22
CA LEU A 84 -10.73 -2.71 -12.22
C LEU A 84 -11.00 -1.52 -11.30
N ALA A 85 -10.38 -1.46 -10.12
CA ALA A 85 -10.55 -0.33 -9.22
C ALA A 85 -9.97 0.98 -9.77
N LEU A 86 -8.84 0.92 -10.48
CA LEU A 86 -8.23 2.10 -11.12
C LEU A 86 -9.07 2.69 -12.25
N GLN A 87 -9.96 1.91 -12.87
CA GLN A 87 -10.93 2.43 -13.85
C GLN A 87 -11.98 3.35 -13.20
N GLU A 88 -12.29 3.15 -11.93
CA GLU A 88 -13.23 3.97 -11.15
C GLU A 88 -12.53 5.17 -10.48
N GLY A 89 -11.25 4.99 -10.16
CA GLY A 89 -10.34 5.99 -9.62
C GLY A 89 -9.95 5.73 -8.16
N ALA A 90 -8.70 6.00 -7.82
CA ALA A 90 -8.19 5.96 -6.45
C ALA A 90 -7.41 7.24 -6.11
N PHE A 91 -7.30 7.55 -4.82
CA PHE A 91 -6.39 8.60 -4.37
C PHE A 91 -4.95 8.10 -4.35
N LEU A 92 -4.69 6.96 -3.72
CA LEU A 92 -3.36 6.38 -3.62
C LEU A 92 -3.38 4.88 -3.92
N VAL A 93 -2.41 4.41 -4.69
CA VAL A 93 -2.09 2.97 -4.81
C VAL A 93 -0.66 2.67 -4.39
N LYS A 94 -0.41 1.48 -3.82
CA LYS A 94 0.93 1.05 -3.42
C LYS A 94 1.39 -0.25 -4.11
N PRO A 95 1.54 -0.28 -5.44
CA PRO A 95 1.99 -1.49 -6.12
C PRO A 95 3.47 -1.76 -5.83
N ASN A 96 3.83 -3.03 -5.69
CA ASN A 96 5.21 -3.48 -5.85
C ASN A 96 5.59 -3.55 -7.35
N ARG A 97 6.87 -3.84 -7.63
CA ARG A 97 7.38 -3.93 -9.02
C ARG A 97 6.55 -4.86 -9.91
N ARG A 98 6.22 -6.08 -9.43
CA ARG A 98 5.49 -7.09 -10.22
C ARG A 98 4.06 -6.63 -10.51
N GLU A 99 3.41 -6.02 -9.53
CA GLU A 99 2.07 -5.44 -9.68
C GLU A 99 2.07 -4.28 -10.68
N LEU A 100 3.08 -3.41 -10.61
CA LEU A 100 3.23 -2.30 -11.54
C LEU A 100 3.50 -2.80 -12.97
N GLU A 101 4.42 -3.76 -13.14
CA GLU A 101 4.71 -4.42 -14.44
C GLU A 101 3.44 -5.03 -15.05
N ALA A 102 2.64 -5.73 -14.23
CA ALA A 102 1.37 -6.30 -14.66
C ALA A 102 0.35 -5.22 -15.07
N LEU A 103 0.30 -4.11 -14.33
CA LEU A 103 -0.61 -3.00 -14.60
C LEU A 103 -0.25 -2.26 -15.89
N VAL A 104 1.04 -2.07 -16.18
CA VAL A 104 1.50 -1.37 -17.40
C VAL A 104 1.73 -2.30 -18.59
N GLY A 105 1.67 -3.62 -18.39
CA GLY A 105 1.81 -4.62 -19.45
C GLY A 105 3.21 -4.74 -20.06
N ARG A 106 4.26 -4.30 -19.37
CA ARG A 106 5.65 -4.36 -19.83
C ARG A 106 6.65 -4.50 -18.67
N PRO A 107 7.85 -5.09 -18.89
CA PRO A 107 8.88 -5.17 -17.87
C PRO A 107 9.41 -3.78 -17.48
N LEU A 108 9.84 -3.66 -16.21
CA LEU A 108 10.38 -2.43 -15.61
C LEU A 108 11.72 -2.72 -14.93
N ASP A 109 12.78 -2.73 -15.72
CA ASP A 109 14.09 -3.26 -15.32
C ASP A 109 14.94 -2.30 -14.47
N SER A 110 14.48 -1.06 -14.26
CA SER A 110 15.17 -0.06 -13.42
C SER A 110 14.20 0.68 -12.50
N SER A 111 14.73 1.26 -11.42
CA SER A 111 13.96 2.11 -10.51
C SER A 111 13.44 3.37 -11.22
N GLU A 112 14.21 3.91 -12.18
CA GLU A 112 13.78 5.02 -13.04
C GLU A 112 12.59 4.63 -13.92
N ALA A 113 12.64 3.48 -14.59
CA ALA A 113 11.53 2.99 -15.40
C ALA A 113 10.25 2.76 -14.58
N GLN A 114 10.38 2.31 -13.33
CA GLN A 114 9.26 2.17 -12.40
C GLN A 114 8.66 3.54 -12.01
N ILE A 115 9.50 4.53 -11.71
CA ILE A 115 9.07 5.90 -11.37
C ILE A 115 8.35 6.55 -12.55
N ASP A 116 8.87 6.39 -13.77
CA ASP A 116 8.26 6.96 -14.98
C ASP A 116 6.91 6.29 -15.29
N ALA A 117 6.82 4.96 -15.15
CA ALA A 117 5.55 4.24 -15.27
C ALA A 117 4.51 4.69 -14.24
N ALA A 118 4.94 4.95 -12.99
CA ALA A 118 4.08 5.52 -11.97
C ALA A 118 3.64 6.97 -12.32
N ALA A 119 4.53 7.76 -12.90
CA ALA A 119 4.18 9.10 -13.39
C ALA A 119 3.11 9.02 -14.49
N ASP A 120 3.23 8.11 -15.46
CA ASP A 120 2.23 7.92 -16.51
C ASP A 120 0.84 7.60 -15.94
N LEU A 121 0.77 6.74 -14.91
CA LEU A 121 -0.48 6.42 -14.21
C LEU A 121 -1.10 7.65 -13.54
N VAL A 122 -0.29 8.48 -12.88
CA VAL A 122 -0.76 9.73 -12.25
C VAL A 122 -1.25 10.73 -13.31
N HIS A 123 -0.53 10.87 -14.43
CA HIS A 123 -0.90 11.76 -15.53
C HIS A 123 -2.19 11.33 -16.23
N SER A 124 -2.45 10.01 -16.31
CA SER A 124 -3.72 9.46 -16.83
C SER A 124 -4.94 9.80 -15.98
N LYS A 125 -4.72 10.32 -14.76
CA LYS A 125 -5.74 10.63 -13.74
C LYS A 125 -6.51 9.41 -13.20
N ALA A 126 -6.07 8.19 -13.51
CA ALA A 126 -6.59 6.98 -12.87
C ALA A 126 -6.31 6.96 -11.35
N VAL A 127 -5.19 7.57 -10.94
CA VAL A 127 -4.80 7.70 -9.54
C VAL A 127 -4.14 9.06 -9.27
N HIS A 128 -4.24 9.57 -8.04
CA HIS A 128 -3.56 10.81 -7.65
C HIS A 128 -2.13 10.61 -7.16
N VAL A 129 -1.86 9.47 -6.53
CA VAL A 129 -0.59 9.12 -5.90
C VAL A 129 -0.23 7.65 -6.15
N VAL A 130 1.00 7.38 -6.55
CA VAL A 130 1.55 6.03 -6.64
C VAL A 130 2.75 5.93 -5.71
N ALA A 131 2.66 5.07 -4.70
CA ALA A 131 3.76 4.77 -3.79
C ALA A 131 4.40 3.43 -4.16
N LEU A 132 5.69 3.44 -4.49
CA LEU A 132 6.45 2.28 -4.94
C LEU A 132 7.44 1.83 -3.89
N THR A 133 7.53 0.52 -3.70
CA THR A 133 8.67 -0.10 -3.00
C THR A 133 9.72 -0.52 -4.04
N LEU A 134 10.94 0.01 -3.94
CA LEU A 134 12.06 -0.22 -4.87
C LEU A 134 13.11 -1.21 -4.31
N GLY A 135 12.73 -2.03 -3.33
CA GLY A 135 13.63 -2.97 -2.68
C GLY A 135 14.81 -2.25 -2.01
N ARG A 136 16.04 -2.61 -2.40
CA ARG A 136 17.27 -1.99 -1.86
C ARG A 136 17.42 -0.50 -2.17
N ASP A 137 16.76 -0.03 -3.24
CA ASP A 137 16.80 1.38 -3.64
C ASP A 137 15.82 2.24 -2.81
N GLY A 138 15.09 1.62 -1.87
CA GLY A 138 14.18 2.28 -0.96
C GLY A 138 12.75 2.33 -1.47
N ALA A 139 12.18 3.52 -1.47
CA ALA A 139 10.82 3.76 -1.92
C ALA A 139 10.78 5.02 -2.79
N ALA A 140 9.78 5.09 -3.66
CA ALA A 140 9.45 6.31 -4.39
C ALA A 140 7.96 6.62 -4.23
N CYS A 141 7.60 7.89 -4.34
CA CYS A 141 6.23 8.35 -4.36
C CYS A 141 6.09 9.35 -5.49
N VAL A 142 5.10 9.14 -6.35
CA VAL A 142 4.79 10.04 -7.47
C VAL A 142 3.37 10.55 -7.28
N TRP A 143 3.18 11.86 -7.35
CA TRP A 143 1.89 12.53 -7.25
C TRP A 143 1.81 13.66 -8.29
N ARG A 144 0.64 14.29 -8.43
CA ARG A 144 0.41 15.25 -9.53
C ARG A 144 1.39 16.42 -9.55
N GLU A 145 1.77 16.91 -8.39
CA GLU A 145 2.63 18.08 -8.24
C GLU A 145 4.13 17.74 -8.15
N GLY A 146 4.51 16.46 -8.11
CA GLY A 146 5.91 16.07 -8.01
C GLY A 146 6.18 14.60 -7.74
N ARG A 147 7.46 14.29 -7.49
CA ARG A 147 7.91 12.97 -7.06
C ARG A 147 8.93 13.10 -5.94
N GLY A 148 9.03 12.07 -5.12
CA GLY A 148 10.02 11.92 -4.06
C GLY A 148 10.59 10.52 -4.07
N GLN A 149 11.87 10.38 -3.71
CA GLN A 149 12.52 9.09 -3.56
C GLN A 149 13.33 9.12 -2.28
N ILE A 150 13.13 8.10 -1.45
CA ILE A 150 13.88 7.94 -0.20
C ILE A 150 14.62 6.61 -0.29
N LYS A 151 15.95 6.67 -0.13
CA LYS A 151 16.78 5.46 -0.05
C LYS A 151 16.42 4.67 1.21
N ALA A 152 16.39 3.34 1.10
CA ALA A 152 16.15 2.48 2.26
C ALA A 152 17.17 2.78 3.38
N PRO A 153 16.74 3.07 4.62
CA PRO A 153 17.64 3.12 5.76
C PRO A 153 18.29 1.75 5.98
N GLU A 154 19.59 1.76 6.29
CA GLU A 154 20.29 0.55 6.71
C GLU A 154 19.93 0.24 8.16
N VAL A 155 18.97 -0.66 8.35
CA VAL A 155 18.52 -1.13 9.66
C VAL A 155 18.66 -2.65 9.77
N PRO A 156 18.83 -3.21 10.99
CA PRO A 156 18.73 -4.64 11.21
C PRO A 156 17.36 -5.16 10.77
N VAL A 157 17.35 -6.04 9.78
CA VAL A 157 16.13 -6.67 9.24
C VAL A 157 15.79 -7.90 10.07
N GLN A 158 14.67 -7.84 10.78
CA GLN A 158 14.14 -8.98 11.54
C GLN A 158 13.02 -9.69 10.79
N THR A 159 12.12 -8.93 10.18
CA THR A 159 11.02 -9.45 9.35
C THR A 159 10.66 -8.44 8.27
N THR A 160 10.04 -8.89 7.18
CA THR A 160 9.43 -7.98 6.18
C THR A 160 7.90 -7.95 6.27
N ILE A 161 7.34 -8.74 7.18
CA ILE A 161 5.90 -8.86 7.38
C ILE A 161 5.38 -7.55 7.99
N GLY A 162 4.28 -7.02 7.44
CA GLY A 162 3.64 -5.80 7.94
C GLY A 162 4.34 -4.50 7.54
N ALA A 163 5.45 -4.54 6.81
CA ALA A 163 6.14 -3.33 6.33
C ALA A 163 5.26 -2.52 5.36
N GLY A 164 4.55 -3.18 4.46
CA GLY A 164 3.61 -2.54 3.53
C GLY A 164 2.41 -1.91 4.24
N ASP A 165 1.81 -2.63 5.18
CA ASP A 165 0.69 -2.12 5.99
C ASP A 165 1.12 -0.94 6.87
N SER A 166 2.30 -1.04 7.49
CA SER A 166 2.86 0.04 8.30
C SER A 166 3.19 1.27 7.47
N PHE A 167 3.72 1.08 6.25
CA PHE A 167 3.91 2.16 5.28
C PHE A 167 2.59 2.84 4.96
N MET A 168 1.55 2.07 4.63
CA MET A 168 0.24 2.61 4.29
C MET A 168 -0.38 3.35 5.49
N ALA A 169 -0.28 2.79 6.70
CA ALA A 169 -0.75 3.42 7.93
C ALA A 169 -0.02 4.73 8.22
N GLY A 170 1.32 4.77 8.09
CA GLY A 170 2.12 5.98 8.29
C GLY A 170 1.77 7.09 7.30
N MET A 171 1.61 6.74 6.02
CA MET A 171 1.13 7.67 4.98
C MET A 171 -0.26 8.22 5.31
N THR A 172 -1.20 7.32 5.65
CA THR A 172 -2.60 7.67 5.97
C THR A 172 -2.67 8.61 7.15
N TRP A 173 -1.97 8.30 8.24
CA TRP A 173 -1.94 9.11 9.46
C TRP A 173 -1.36 10.50 9.20
N ALA A 174 -0.23 10.58 8.49
CA ALA A 174 0.42 11.85 8.19
C ALA A 174 -0.46 12.76 7.34
N LEU A 175 -1.08 12.23 6.28
CA LEU A 175 -2.01 12.98 5.44
C LEU A 175 -3.27 13.40 6.20
N ALA A 176 -3.85 12.50 7.01
CA ALA A 176 -5.00 12.81 7.87
C ALA A 176 -4.68 13.89 8.92
N SER A 177 -3.41 14.03 9.29
CA SER A 177 -2.90 15.07 10.19
C SER A 177 -2.57 16.38 9.47
N GLY A 178 -2.89 16.52 8.18
CA GLY A 178 -2.67 17.74 7.40
C GLY A 178 -1.22 17.95 6.95
N ARG A 179 -0.36 16.92 7.03
CA ARG A 179 1.02 17.03 6.55
C ARG A 179 1.08 17.04 5.03
N PRO A 180 2.04 17.77 4.41
CA PRO A 180 2.24 17.76 2.97
C PRO A 180 2.69 16.38 2.48
N MET A 181 2.48 16.09 1.19
CA MET A 181 2.76 14.78 0.59
C MET A 181 4.20 14.29 0.83
N GLN A 182 5.18 15.18 0.75
CA GLN A 182 6.59 14.85 0.99
C GLN A 182 6.82 14.38 2.43
N GLU A 183 6.27 15.08 3.42
CA GLU A 183 6.34 14.65 4.83
C GLU A 183 5.58 13.34 5.03
N ALA A 184 4.40 13.19 4.46
CA ALA A 184 3.63 11.96 4.57
C ALA A 184 4.35 10.75 3.98
N PHE A 185 5.02 10.93 2.85
CA PHE A 185 5.87 9.89 2.26
C PHE A 185 7.05 9.54 3.17
N ARG A 186 7.70 10.52 3.81
CA ARG A 186 8.77 10.29 4.78
C ARG A 186 8.28 9.51 6.01
N TRP A 187 7.08 9.84 6.52
CA TRP A 187 6.43 9.06 7.59
C TRP A 187 6.10 7.63 7.16
N ALA A 188 5.64 7.44 5.93
CA ALA A 188 5.36 6.13 5.37
C ALA A 188 6.62 5.25 5.32
N VAL A 189 7.74 5.78 4.83
CA VAL A 189 9.01 5.05 4.81
C VAL A 189 9.49 4.75 6.23
N ALA A 190 9.46 5.72 7.14
CA ALA A 190 9.85 5.50 8.53
C ALA A 190 9.01 4.39 9.20
N ALA A 191 7.69 4.38 8.97
CA ALA A 191 6.79 3.38 9.53
C ALA A 191 7.04 1.98 8.95
N GLY A 192 7.24 1.89 7.63
CA GLY A 192 7.61 0.63 6.97
C GLY A 192 8.95 0.09 7.47
N THR A 193 9.97 0.94 7.58
CA THR A 193 11.29 0.56 8.09
C THR A 193 11.26 0.15 9.56
N ALA A 194 10.49 0.84 10.41
CA ALA A 194 10.33 0.48 11.81
C ALA A 194 9.67 -0.90 12.00
N ALA A 195 8.71 -1.26 11.14
CA ALA A 195 8.08 -2.58 11.16
C ALA A 195 9.12 -3.68 10.86
N VAL A 196 10.05 -3.40 9.95
CA VAL A 196 11.09 -4.36 9.56
C VAL A 196 12.07 -4.69 10.70
N MET A 197 12.25 -3.76 11.63
CA MET A 197 13.09 -3.92 12.83
C MET A 197 12.41 -4.71 13.95
N SER A 198 11.10 -4.97 13.84
CA SER A 198 10.31 -5.60 14.89
C SER A 198 10.37 -7.13 14.81
N GLU A 199 10.35 -7.81 15.96
CA GLU A 199 10.34 -9.28 16.02
C GLU A 199 9.02 -9.86 15.51
N GLY A 200 9.10 -10.85 14.61
CA GLY A 200 7.95 -11.68 14.19
C GLY A 200 6.86 -10.92 13.43
N THR A 201 5.68 -10.75 14.05
CA THR A 201 4.56 -9.96 13.51
C THR A 201 4.30 -8.71 14.35
N GLY A 202 5.30 -8.26 15.12
CA GLY A 202 5.19 -7.03 15.91
C GLY A 202 4.95 -5.81 15.01
N LEU A 203 4.01 -4.95 15.41
CA LEU A 203 3.77 -3.69 14.72
C LEU A 203 4.92 -2.69 14.98
N ALA A 204 5.08 -1.73 14.07
CA ALA A 204 6.02 -0.63 14.22
C ALA A 204 5.79 0.11 15.55
N ARG A 205 6.85 0.25 16.36
CA ARG A 205 6.82 1.06 17.59
C ARG A 205 6.95 2.53 17.26
N ARG A 206 6.12 3.36 17.87
CA ARG A 206 6.07 4.81 17.61
C ARG A 206 7.44 5.47 17.74
N GLU A 207 8.20 5.14 18.78
CA GLU A 207 9.51 5.73 19.06
C GLU A 207 10.52 5.43 17.93
N ASN A 208 10.45 4.22 17.37
CA ASN A 208 11.29 3.84 16.22
C ASN A 208 10.87 4.62 14.96
N VAL A 209 9.56 4.78 14.73
CA VAL A 209 9.06 5.56 13.58
C VAL A 209 9.51 7.01 13.68
N GLU A 210 9.35 7.65 14.84
CA GLU A 210 9.76 9.05 15.07
C GLU A 210 11.27 9.22 14.87
N THR A 211 12.09 8.32 15.43
CA THR A 211 13.55 8.35 15.27
C THR A 211 13.97 8.18 13.80
N LEU A 212 13.38 7.21 13.10
CA LEU A 212 13.67 6.99 11.68
C LEU A 212 13.19 8.16 10.82
N TYR A 213 12.03 8.72 11.14
CA TYR A 213 11.52 9.91 10.46
C TYR A 213 12.57 11.01 10.52
N GLU A 214 13.12 11.35 11.68
CA GLU A 214 14.14 12.40 11.83
C GLU A 214 15.41 12.16 11.01
N GLN A 215 15.81 10.90 10.79
CA GLN A 215 17.00 10.53 10.03
C GLN A 215 16.82 10.57 8.51
N LEU A 216 15.59 10.42 8.03
CA LEU A 216 15.29 10.38 6.61
C LEU A 216 15.40 11.78 5.98
N SER A 217 15.93 11.89 4.78
CA SER A 217 15.78 13.08 3.94
C SER A 217 15.10 12.71 2.63
N THR A 218 14.11 13.51 2.24
CA THR A 218 13.40 13.44 0.95
C THR A 218 14.11 14.24 -0.12
#